data_AF-A0A9E0SHT1-F1
#
_entry.id   AF-A0A9E0SHT1-F1
#
_cell.length_a   1.000
_cell.length_b   1.000
_cell.length_c   1.000
_cell.angle_alpha   90.00
_cell.angle_beta   90.00
_cell.angle_gamma   90.00
#
_symmetry.space_group_name_H-M   'P 1'
#
loop_
_entity.id
_entity.type
_entity.pdbx_description
1 polymer ?
#
loop_
_entity_poly.entity_id
_entity_poly.type
_entity_poly.pdbx_seq_one_letter_code
_entity_poly.pdbx_strand_id
1 'polypeptide(L)'
;MSTIGVNVRDDKLAADCLDALVAFPVAIQHMRESSDAIAIPNHMQAHTRDAFAALDTAQRDCRMIAATATDRLYRHIVELTVLDTFTRSYTAVAVKEFYSQLATRQVGTFYILDNSLRQDRFMAVLELLGIAGISCFSPNTHGTDWLPIERDIRHTSSSHVAYIEPDATANHLAAAVALAKRLNSVATFRNEAPENPSLSVISLPGANASDA
;
A
#
# COMPACT_ATOMS: atom_id res chain seq x y z
N MET A 1 8.65 0.09 24.99
CA MET A 1 8.14 0.07 23.60
C MET A 1 9.36 0.16 22.70
N SER A 2 9.72 -0.92 22.00
CA SER A 2 10.87 -0.92 21.10
C SER A 2 10.40 -0.49 19.71
N THR A 3 10.66 0.74 19.33
CA THR A 3 10.41 1.25 17.98
C THR A 3 11.45 0.61 17.06
N ILE A 4 11.02 -0.26 16.16
CA ILE A 4 11.92 -0.81 15.13
C ILE A 4 12.19 0.34 14.14
N GLY A 5 13.36 0.97 14.25
CA GLY A 5 13.84 1.95 13.29
C GLY A 5 14.10 1.25 11.95
N VAL A 6 13.28 1.55 10.95
CA VAL A 6 13.34 0.95 9.62
C VAL A 6 14.36 1.72 8.78
N ASN A 7 15.60 1.23 8.71
CA ASN A 7 16.63 1.82 7.85
C ASN A 7 16.67 1.07 6.50
N VAL A 8 15.82 1.49 5.55
CA VAL A 8 15.75 0.93 4.18
C VAL A 8 16.81 1.57 3.26
N ARG A 9 17.62 2.51 3.76
CA ARG A 9 18.57 3.28 2.93
C ARG A 9 19.85 2.53 2.55
N ASP A 10 20.20 1.45 3.26
CA ASP A 10 21.51 0.81 3.09
C ASP A 10 21.51 -0.40 2.16
N ASP A 11 20.34 -0.82 1.64
CA ASP A 11 20.24 -1.91 0.66
C ASP A 11 19.67 -1.39 -0.67
N LYS A 12 20.58 -1.19 -1.63
CA LYS A 12 20.27 -0.73 -2.98
C LYS A 12 19.20 -1.59 -3.66
N LEU A 13 19.22 -2.91 -3.45
CA LEU A 13 18.27 -3.83 -4.08
C LEU A 13 16.84 -3.66 -3.56
N ALA A 14 16.70 -3.43 -2.24
CA ALA A 14 15.40 -3.15 -1.63
C ALA A 14 14.86 -1.78 -2.06
N ALA A 15 15.74 -0.80 -2.28
CA ALA A 15 15.38 0.50 -2.83
C ALA A 15 14.88 0.38 -4.28
N ASP A 16 15.59 -0.37 -5.13
CA ASP A 16 15.23 -0.57 -6.54
C ASP A 16 13.83 -1.21 -6.69
N CYS A 17 13.42 -2.07 -5.75
CA CYS A 17 12.08 -2.65 -5.75
C CYS A 17 10.96 -1.63 -5.52
N LEU A 18 11.25 -0.50 -4.85
CA LEU A 18 10.28 0.56 -4.59
C LEU A 18 10.20 1.59 -5.74
N ASP A 19 11.03 1.46 -6.79
CA ASP A 19 11.14 2.46 -7.85
C ASP A 19 9.82 2.76 -8.54
N ALA A 20 8.96 1.75 -8.76
CA ALA A 20 7.64 1.98 -9.33
C ALA A 20 6.80 2.96 -8.51
N LEU A 21 6.92 2.93 -7.18
CA LEU A 21 6.24 3.84 -6.27
C LEU A 21 6.96 5.19 -6.17
N VAL A 22 8.29 5.19 -6.12
CA VAL A 22 9.11 6.42 -6.02
C VAL A 22 9.01 7.27 -7.28
N ALA A 23 9.05 6.65 -8.45
CA ALA A 23 8.96 7.33 -9.73
C ALA A 23 7.55 7.80 -10.07
N PHE A 24 6.52 7.36 -9.34
CA PHE A 24 5.10 7.62 -9.63
C PHE A 24 4.78 9.06 -10.05
N PRO A 25 5.10 10.12 -9.27
CA PRO A 25 4.76 11.49 -9.65
C PRO A 25 5.48 11.95 -10.93
N VAL A 26 6.78 11.66 -11.05
CA VAL A 26 7.62 12.09 -12.18
C VAL A 26 7.25 11.33 -13.46
N ALA A 27 7.01 10.03 -13.34
CA ALA A 27 6.63 9.18 -14.46
C ALA A 27 5.30 9.63 -15.07
N ILE A 28 4.28 9.90 -14.25
CA ILE A 28 3.00 10.42 -14.74
C ILE A 28 3.16 11.78 -15.40
N GLN A 29 4.00 12.67 -14.85
CA GLN A 29 4.29 13.95 -15.48
C GLN A 29 4.93 13.76 -16.86
N HIS A 30 5.95 12.92 -16.99
CA HIS A 30 6.57 12.64 -18.28
C HIS A 30 5.58 12.00 -19.27
N MET A 31 4.72 11.09 -18.82
CA MET A 31 3.66 10.50 -19.66
C MET A 31 2.70 11.55 -20.22
N ARG A 32 2.36 12.56 -19.42
CA ARG A 32 1.54 13.71 -19.87
C ARG A 32 2.28 14.53 -20.92
N GLU A 33 3.53 14.88 -20.66
CA GLU A 33 4.37 15.69 -21.54
C GLU A 33 4.63 14.99 -22.89
N SER A 34 4.86 13.68 -22.87
CA SER A 34 5.06 12.88 -24.08
C SER A 34 3.75 12.39 -24.73
N SER A 35 2.61 12.57 -24.05
CA SER A 35 1.31 12.00 -24.44
C SER A 35 1.36 10.49 -24.69
N ASP A 36 2.19 9.77 -23.92
CA ASP A 36 2.40 8.32 -24.04
C ASP A 36 1.98 7.64 -22.74
N ALA A 37 0.86 6.91 -22.80
CA ALA A 37 0.33 6.17 -21.66
C ALA A 37 0.88 4.73 -21.55
N ILE A 38 1.79 4.30 -22.42
CA ILE A 38 2.15 2.89 -22.59
C ILE A 38 3.64 2.63 -22.32
N ALA A 39 4.56 3.39 -22.92
CA ALA A 39 5.98 3.02 -22.87
C ALA A 39 6.57 3.09 -21.45
N ILE A 40 6.30 4.19 -20.74
CA ILE A 40 6.83 4.41 -19.37
C ILE A 40 6.30 3.36 -18.38
N PRO A 41 4.98 3.08 -18.31
CA PRO A 41 4.49 2.02 -17.42
C PRO A 41 5.05 0.63 -17.74
N ASN A 42 5.18 0.26 -19.03
CA ASN A 42 5.72 -1.03 -19.42
C ASN A 42 7.21 -1.17 -19.07
N HIS A 43 7.99 -0.12 -19.27
CA HIS A 43 9.39 -0.08 -18.83
C HIS A 43 9.49 -0.28 -17.31
N MET A 44 8.67 0.45 -16.54
CA MET A 44 8.68 0.33 -15.09
C MET A 44 8.20 -1.03 -14.60
N GLN A 45 7.22 -1.64 -15.28
CA GLN A 45 6.80 -3.01 -15.00
C GLN A 45 7.95 -4.01 -15.18
N ALA A 46 8.69 -3.93 -16.29
CA ALA A 46 9.84 -4.80 -16.53
C ALA A 46 10.92 -4.60 -15.45
N HIS A 47 11.29 -3.34 -15.18
CA HIS A 47 12.25 -2.99 -14.13
C HIS A 47 11.84 -3.52 -12.75
N THR A 48 10.56 -3.42 -12.40
CA THR A 48 10.03 -3.95 -11.14
C THR A 48 10.21 -5.47 -11.04
N ARG A 49 9.92 -6.21 -12.13
CA ARG A 49 10.14 -7.67 -12.14
C ARG A 49 11.60 -8.02 -11.94
N ASP A 50 12.48 -7.33 -12.64
CA ASP A 50 13.93 -7.58 -12.59
C ASP A 50 14.49 -7.27 -11.19
N ALA A 51 14.07 -6.15 -10.59
CA ALA A 51 14.46 -5.79 -9.22
C ALA A 51 14.03 -6.85 -8.19
N PHE A 52 12.77 -7.29 -8.26
CA PHE A 52 12.27 -8.34 -7.38
C PHE A 52 12.90 -9.71 -7.65
N ALA A 53 13.31 -10.01 -8.88
CA ALA A 53 14.04 -11.24 -9.22
C ALA A 53 15.49 -11.21 -8.71
N ALA A 54 16.09 -10.02 -8.61
CA ALA A 54 17.44 -9.82 -8.08
C ALA A 54 17.52 -9.83 -6.55
N LEU A 55 16.40 -9.61 -5.84
CA LEU A 55 16.32 -9.83 -4.40
C LEU A 55 16.56 -11.30 -4.10
N ASP A 56 17.59 -11.59 -3.29
CA ASP A 56 17.78 -12.92 -2.75
C ASP A 56 16.53 -13.32 -1.93
N THR A 57 16.19 -14.61 -1.93
CA THR A 57 14.87 -15.13 -1.50
C THR A 57 14.51 -14.93 -0.02
N ALA A 58 15.27 -14.13 0.73
CA ALA A 58 14.97 -13.76 2.09
C ALA A 58 13.65 -12.96 2.15
N GLN A 59 12.57 -13.64 2.57
CA GLN A 59 11.23 -13.05 2.80
C GLN A 59 11.26 -11.80 3.71
N ARG A 60 12.31 -11.63 4.52
CA ARG A 60 12.49 -10.49 5.42
C ARG A 60 12.56 -9.16 4.65
N ASP A 61 13.27 -9.11 3.52
CA ASP A 61 13.46 -7.85 2.78
C ASP A 61 12.17 -7.43 2.06
N CYS A 62 11.43 -8.39 1.52
CA CYS A 62 10.12 -8.15 0.93
C CYS A 62 9.10 -7.61 1.94
N ARG A 63 9.15 -8.08 3.20
CA ARG A 63 8.26 -7.56 4.26
C ARG A 63 8.60 -6.11 4.64
N MET A 64 9.88 -5.75 4.65
CA MET A 64 10.31 -4.38 4.91
C MET A 64 9.89 -3.42 3.78
N ILE A 65 10.03 -3.87 2.53
CA ILE A 65 9.53 -3.15 1.35
C ILE A 65 8.01 -2.93 1.48
N ALA A 66 7.26 -3.99 1.78
CA ALA A 66 5.82 -3.95 1.95
C ALA A 66 5.35 -3.00 3.08
N ALA A 67 6.12 -2.89 4.17
CA ALA A 67 5.80 -2.02 5.32
C ALA A 67 5.80 -0.52 4.99
N THR A 68 6.39 -0.11 3.87
CA THR A 68 6.44 1.32 3.47
C THR A 68 5.68 1.60 2.19
N ALA A 69 5.33 0.56 1.42
CA ALA A 69 4.77 0.67 0.09
C ALA A 69 3.41 1.39 0.06
N THR A 70 2.44 0.89 0.82
CA THR A 70 1.06 1.40 0.73
C THR A 70 0.91 2.80 1.30
N ASP A 71 1.66 3.17 2.35
CA ASP A 71 1.72 4.55 2.83
C ASP A 71 2.31 5.48 1.76
N ARG A 72 3.40 5.08 1.10
CA ARG A 72 4.03 5.87 0.05
C ARG A 72 3.11 6.09 -1.14
N LEU A 73 2.45 5.03 -1.62
CA LEU A 73 1.45 5.12 -2.67
C LEU A 73 0.31 6.05 -2.27
N TYR A 74 -0.24 5.88 -1.06
CA TYR A 74 -1.29 6.75 -0.51
C TYR A 74 -0.89 8.23 -0.55
N ARG A 75 0.31 8.57 -0.07
CA ARG A 75 0.82 9.95 -0.08
C ARG A 75 0.90 10.53 -1.49
N HIS A 76 1.40 9.75 -2.46
CA HIS A 76 1.41 10.19 -3.85
C HIS A 76 0.00 10.41 -4.42
N ILE A 77 -0.95 9.56 -4.08
CA ILE A 77 -2.35 9.70 -4.55
C ILE A 77 -2.99 10.98 -4.03
N VAL A 78 -2.85 11.28 -2.72
CA VAL A 78 -3.48 12.47 -2.13
C VAL A 78 -2.87 13.79 -2.63
N GLU A 79 -1.62 13.75 -3.07
CA GLU A 79 -0.89 14.89 -3.66
C GLU A 79 -1.22 15.12 -5.15
N LEU A 80 -1.90 14.18 -5.83
CA LEU A 80 -2.23 14.33 -7.24
C LEU A 80 -3.06 15.60 -7.49
N THR A 81 -2.70 16.40 -8.48
CA THR A 81 -3.54 17.53 -8.91
C THR A 81 -4.62 17.09 -9.90
N VAL A 82 -4.36 16.03 -10.67
CA VAL A 82 -5.22 15.52 -11.74
C VAL A 82 -5.26 13.99 -11.71
N LEU A 83 -6.46 13.44 -11.87
CA LEU A 83 -6.72 12.00 -12.02
C LEU A 83 -7.16 11.70 -13.46
N ASP A 84 -6.21 11.39 -14.32
CA ASP A 84 -6.42 11.20 -15.77
C ASP A 84 -6.06 9.77 -16.23
N THR A 85 -6.03 9.54 -17.54
CA THR A 85 -5.63 8.27 -18.15
C THR A 85 -4.19 7.89 -17.82
N PHE A 86 -3.29 8.85 -17.65
CA PHE A 86 -1.88 8.58 -17.37
C PHE A 86 -1.70 8.06 -15.95
N THR A 87 -2.35 8.68 -14.95
CA THR A 87 -2.35 8.18 -13.57
C THR A 87 -2.93 6.76 -13.51
N ARG A 88 -4.05 6.50 -14.19
CA ARG A 88 -4.67 5.17 -14.24
C ARG A 88 -3.78 4.14 -14.91
N SER A 89 -3.18 4.47 -16.06
CA SER A 89 -2.33 3.55 -16.81
C SER A 89 -1.07 3.18 -16.03
N TYR A 90 -0.38 4.16 -15.46
CA TYR A 90 0.80 3.90 -14.63
C TYR A 90 0.45 3.00 -13.42
N THR A 91 -0.67 3.28 -12.76
CA THR A 91 -1.13 2.47 -11.63
C THR A 91 -1.49 1.05 -12.04
N ALA A 92 -2.21 0.89 -13.17
CA ALA A 92 -2.69 -0.41 -13.66
C ALA A 92 -1.57 -1.34 -14.11
N VAL A 93 -0.42 -0.79 -14.50
CA VAL A 93 0.70 -1.55 -15.06
C VAL A 93 1.85 -1.62 -14.07
N ALA A 94 2.46 -0.48 -13.72
CA ALA A 94 3.69 -0.46 -12.91
C ALA A 94 3.40 -0.73 -11.42
N VAL A 95 2.45 -0.01 -10.83
CA VAL A 95 2.11 -0.17 -9.40
C VAL A 95 1.47 -1.53 -9.14
N LYS A 96 0.57 -1.97 -10.02
CA LYS A 96 -0.03 -3.30 -9.91
C LYS A 96 1.01 -4.42 -10.00
N GLU A 97 2.02 -4.29 -10.86
CA GLU A 97 3.12 -5.26 -10.93
C GLU A 97 3.85 -5.35 -9.59
N PHE A 98 4.18 -4.20 -8.98
CA PHE A 98 4.83 -4.16 -7.67
C PHE A 98 4.07 -4.99 -6.62
N TYR A 99 2.76 -4.78 -6.48
CA TYR A 99 1.95 -5.56 -5.54
C TYR A 99 1.85 -7.04 -5.94
N SER A 100 1.77 -7.36 -7.23
CA SER A 100 1.82 -8.74 -7.70
C SER A 100 3.14 -9.44 -7.33
N GLN A 101 4.28 -8.72 -7.37
CA GLN A 101 5.58 -9.28 -6.98
C GLN A 101 5.65 -9.58 -5.47
N LEU A 102 4.99 -8.77 -4.63
CA LEU A 102 4.82 -9.08 -3.21
C LEU A 102 3.91 -10.31 -3.00
N ALA A 103 2.76 -10.36 -3.69
CA ALA A 103 1.80 -11.46 -3.57
C ALA A 103 2.40 -12.82 -4.00
N THR A 104 3.15 -12.86 -5.10
CA THR A 104 3.83 -14.09 -5.57
C THR A 104 4.86 -14.62 -4.58
N ARG A 105 5.41 -13.74 -3.73
CA ARG A 105 6.32 -14.08 -2.63
C ARG A 105 5.60 -14.31 -1.30
N GLN A 106 4.26 -14.44 -1.34
CA GLN A 106 3.40 -14.65 -0.18
C GLN A 106 3.49 -13.52 0.86
N VAL A 107 3.79 -12.30 0.41
CA VAL A 107 3.81 -11.10 1.26
C VAL A 107 2.55 -10.29 1.00
N GLY A 108 1.59 -10.37 1.93
CA GLY A 108 0.41 -9.52 1.93
C GLY A 108 0.60 -8.23 2.71
N THR A 109 -0.23 -7.21 2.44
CA THR A 109 -0.24 -5.94 3.17
C THR A 109 -1.60 -5.67 3.77
N PHE A 110 -1.64 -5.10 4.98
CA PHE A 110 -2.87 -4.59 5.58
C PHE A 110 -2.65 -3.15 6.07
N TYR A 111 -3.10 -2.19 5.27
CA TYR A 111 -2.95 -0.77 5.53
C TYR A 111 -4.19 -0.23 6.24
N ILE A 112 -4.01 0.38 7.41
CA ILE A 112 -5.08 1.05 8.17
C ILE A 112 -4.84 2.54 8.10
N LEU A 113 -5.83 3.27 7.60
CA LEU A 113 -5.79 4.71 7.42
C LEU A 113 -6.89 5.39 8.23
N ASP A 114 -6.49 6.22 9.17
CA ASP A 114 -7.31 7.20 9.90
C ASP A 114 -7.02 8.59 9.29
N ASN A 115 -8.02 9.34 8.80
CA ASN A 115 -8.31 9.44 7.35
C ASN A 115 -9.49 10.34 6.92
N SER A 116 -9.76 11.49 7.53
CA SER A 116 -10.69 12.55 7.11
C SER A 116 -10.32 13.24 5.78
N LEU A 117 -10.34 12.48 4.69
CA LEU A 117 -10.10 12.98 3.34
C LEU A 117 -11.29 13.77 2.79
N ARG A 118 -10.99 14.83 2.02
CA ARG A 118 -11.98 15.44 1.13
C ARG A 118 -12.54 14.36 0.17
N GLN A 119 -13.84 14.38 -0.10
CA GLN A 119 -14.53 13.30 -0.82
C GLN A 119 -13.89 12.91 -2.17
N ASP A 120 -13.45 13.88 -2.97
CA ASP A 120 -12.75 13.63 -4.24
C ASP A 120 -11.41 12.91 -4.04
N ARG A 121 -10.67 13.24 -2.98
CA ARG A 121 -9.42 12.56 -2.59
C ARG A 121 -9.70 11.15 -2.10
N PHE A 122 -10.72 10.99 -1.28
CA PHE A 122 -11.17 9.67 -0.83
C PHE A 122 -11.49 8.75 -2.01
N MET A 123 -12.28 9.25 -2.98
CA MET A 123 -12.61 8.47 -4.18
C MET A 123 -11.38 8.17 -5.04
N ALA A 124 -10.44 9.10 -5.19
CA ALA A 124 -9.19 8.86 -5.91
C ALA A 124 -8.33 7.78 -5.25
N VAL A 125 -8.26 7.77 -3.91
CA VAL A 125 -7.58 6.73 -3.14
C VAL A 125 -8.23 5.37 -3.37
N LEU A 126 -9.56 5.27 -3.22
CA LEU A 126 -10.26 4.01 -3.46
C LEU A 126 -10.04 3.48 -4.89
N GLU A 127 -10.12 4.37 -5.89
CA GLU A 127 -9.95 4.00 -7.29
C GLU A 127 -8.53 3.49 -7.57
N LEU A 128 -7.50 4.27 -7.21
CA LEU A 128 -6.13 3.93 -7.55
C LEU A 128 -5.58 2.75 -6.73
N LEU A 129 -5.96 2.62 -5.46
CA LEU A 129 -5.63 1.41 -4.69
C LEU A 129 -6.32 0.18 -5.28
N GLY A 130 -7.59 0.29 -5.70
CA GLY A 130 -8.31 -0.78 -6.40
C GLY A 130 -7.62 -1.20 -7.70
N ILE A 131 -7.20 -0.23 -8.52
CA ILE A 131 -6.45 -0.49 -9.77
C ILE A 131 -5.11 -1.19 -9.48
N ALA A 132 -4.43 -0.82 -8.40
CA ALA A 132 -3.18 -1.44 -7.95
C ALA A 132 -3.36 -2.88 -7.43
N GLY A 133 -4.59 -3.38 -7.29
CA GLY A 133 -4.88 -4.73 -6.77
C GLY A 133 -5.11 -4.78 -5.26
N ILE A 134 -5.33 -3.65 -4.61
CA ILE A 134 -5.58 -3.56 -3.16
C ILE A 134 -7.08 -3.50 -2.91
N SER A 135 -7.61 -4.45 -2.15
CA SER A 135 -9.02 -4.43 -1.74
C SER A 135 -9.24 -3.35 -0.67
N CYS A 136 -10.09 -2.37 -0.97
CA CYS A 136 -10.36 -1.26 -0.09
C CYS A 136 -11.68 -1.44 0.65
N PHE A 137 -11.66 -1.29 1.97
CA PHE A 137 -12.81 -1.38 2.85
C PHE A 137 -12.94 -0.09 3.65
N SER A 138 -14.16 0.40 3.77
CA SER A 138 -14.44 1.65 4.48
C SER A 138 -15.89 1.67 4.96
N PRO A 139 -16.17 2.24 6.15
CA PRO A 139 -17.53 2.47 6.61
C PRO A 139 -18.40 3.23 5.60
N ASN A 140 -17.82 4.18 4.85
CA ASN A 140 -18.54 4.97 3.85
C ASN A 140 -19.04 4.15 2.65
N THR A 141 -18.40 3.01 2.35
CA THR A 141 -18.74 2.19 1.19
C THR A 141 -19.31 0.82 1.56
N HIS A 142 -19.10 0.36 2.79
CA HIS A 142 -19.49 -0.98 3.26
C HIS A 142 -20.50 -0.95 4.41
N GLY A 143 -20.94 0.24 4.82
CA GLY A 143 -21.84 0.44 5.95
C GLY A 143 -21.09 0.63 7.27
N THR A 144 -21.77 1.14 8.29
CA THR A 144 -21.16 1.54 9.56
C THR A 144 -20.90 0.38 10.52
N ASP A 145 -21.35 -0.83 10.20
CA ASP A 145 -21.19 -2.00 11.06
C ASP A 145 -19.85 -2.71 10.81
N TRP A 146 -19.11 -3.00 11.88
CA TRP A 146 -17.80 -3.66 11.78
C TRP A 146 -17.88 -5.10 11.28
N LEU A 147 -18.85 -5.87 11.74
CA LEU A 147 -18.89 -7.32 11.49
C LEU A 147 -18.96 -7.68 9.99
N PRO A 148 -19.81 -7.01 9.17
CA PRO A 148 -19.76 -7.19 7.71
C PRO A 148 -18.40 -6.85 7.11
N ILE A 149 -17.80 -5.72 7.51
CA ILE A 149 -16.48 -5.29 7.01
C ILE A 149 -15.40 -6.32 7.35
N GLU A 150 -15.33 -6.77 8.61
CA GLU A 150 -14.36 -7.79 9.03
C GLU A 150 -14.53 -9.08 8.24
N ARG A 151 -15.78 -9.54 8.07
CA ARG A 151 -16.07 -10.73 7.29
C ARG A 151 -15.55 -10.57 5.87
N ASP A 152 -15.83 -9.45 5.22
CA ASP A 152 -15.45 -9.25 3.82
C ASP A 152 -13.92 -9.10 3.66
N ILE A 153 -13.24 -8.47 4.63
CA ILE A 153 -11.76 -8.45 4.71
C ILE A 153 -11.20 -9.87 4.82
N ARG A 154 -11.82 -10.76 5.61
CA ARG A 154 -11.33 -12.15 5.79
C ARG A 154 -11.56 -13.04 4.58
N HIS A 155 -12.55 -12.73 3.74
CA HIS A 155 -12.92 -13.56 2.58
C HIS A 155 -12.42 -12.99 1.25
N THR A 156 -11.79 -11.81 1.26
CA THR A 156 -11.18 -11.27 0.04
C THR A 156 -10.08 -12.20 -0.48
N SER A 157 -10.01 -12.34 -1.80
CA SER A 157 -8.95 -13.08 -2.48
C SER A 157 -7.65 -12.28 -2.61
N SER A 158 -7.68 -10.96 -2.37
CA SER A 158 -6.47 -10.14 -2.43
C SER A 158 -5.60 -10.35 -1.20
N SER A 159 -4.29 -10.49 -1.42
CA SER A 159 -3.29 -10.45 -0.36
C SER A 159 -3.03 -9.03 0.15
N HIS A 160 -3.55 -8.01 -0.54
CA HIS A 160 -3.36 -6.61 -0.20
C HIS A 160 -4.68 -5.95 0.12
N VAL A 161 -4.78 -5.43 1.34
CA VAL A 161 -6.00 -4.84 1.87
C VAL A 161 -5.69 -3.46 2.43
N ALA A 162 -6.61 -2.52 2.20
CA ALA A 162 -6.63 -1.22 2.85
C ALA A 162 -7.96 -1.05 3.59
N TYR A 163 -7.91 -0.78 4.88
CA TYR A 163 -9.04 -0.29 5.66
C TYR A 163 -8.89 1.21 5.85
N ILE A 164 -9.88 1.98 5.41
CA ILE A 164 -9.86 3.44 5.44
C ILE A 164 -11.07 3.93 6.25
N GLU A 165 -10.79 4.55 7.38
CA GLU A 165 -11.79 5.21 8.23
C GLU A 165 -11.86 6.70 7.84
N PRO A 166 -12.97 7.14 7.19
CA PRO A 166 -13.04 8.44 6.54
C PRO A 166 -13.56 9.56 7.44
N ASP A 167 -14.13 9.24 8.60
CA ASP A 167 -14.60 10.20 9.60
C ASP A 167 -14.74 9.53 10.98
N ALA A 168 -14.95 10.34 12.02
CA ALA A 168 -15.09 9.88 13.41
C ALA A 168 -16.48 9.28 13.73
N THR A 169 -17.39 9.16 12.76
CA THR A 169 -18.75 8.63 13.01
C THR A 169 -18.75 7.12 13.12
N ALA A 170 -17.85 6.46 12.40
CA ALA A 170 -17.40 5.11 12.68
C ALA A 170 -16.12 5.19 13.53
N ASN A 171 -15.97 4.24 14.46
CA ASN A 171 -14.77 4.15 15.30
C ASN A 171 -14.34 2.68 15.40
N HIS A 172 -13.89 2.13 14.27
CA HIS A 172 -13.46 0.74 14.16
C HIS A 172 -11.95 0.59 14.11
N LEU A 173 -11.15 1.66 14.19
CA LEU A 173 -9.69 1.61 14.26
C LEU A 173 -9.17 0.53 15.22
N ALA A 174 -9.71 0.48 16.44
CA ALA A 174 -9.30 -0.51 17.43
C ALA A 174 -9.58 -1.96 16.97
N ALA A 175 -10.72 -2.18 16.32
CA ALA A 175 -11.11 -3.47 15.77
C ALA A 175 -10.26 -3.85 14.55
N ALA A 176 -9.97 -2.89 13.66
CA ALA A 176 -9.08 -3.07 12.53
C ALA A 176 -7.64 -3.40 12.98
N VAL A 177 -7.12 -2.70 13.99
CA VAL A 177 -5.80 -3.00 14.58
C VAL A 177 -5.80 -4.39 15.25
N ALA A 178 -6.89 -4.79 15.90
CA ALA A 178 -7.01 -6.14 16.48
C ALA A 178 -7.05 -7.23 15.40
N LEU A 179 -7.73 -6.98 14.28
CA LEU A 179 -7.74 -7.85 13.11
C LEU A 179 -6.34 -7.97 12.49
N ALA A 180 -5.65 -6.84 12.31
CA ALA A 180 -4.30 -6.78 11.74
C ALA A 180 -3.30 -7.72 12.42
N LYS A 181 -3.36 -7.79 13.75
CA LYS A 181 -2.49 -8.66 14.57
C LYS A 181 -2.73 -10.16 14.36
N ARG A 182 -3.89 -10.54 13.79
CA ARG A 182 -4.29 -11.93 13.54
C ARG A 182 -4.10 -12.34 12.08
N LEU A 183 -3.82 -11.39 11.19
CA LEU A 183 -3.60 -11.66 9.77
C LEU A 183 -2.13 -11.97 9.51
N ASN A 184 -1.87 -12.88 8.57
CA ASN A 184 -0.52 -13.13 8.07
C ASN A 184 -0.14 -12.10 6.99
N SER A 185 -0.14 -10.82 7.36
CA SER A 185 0.20 -9.70 6.48
C SER A 185 1.10 -8.69 7.20
N VAL A 186 1.86 -7.95 6.40
CA VAL A 186 2.56 -6.77 6.89
C VAL A 186 1.53 -5.68 7.14
N ALA A 187 1.27 -5.38 8.41
CA ALA A 187 0.23 -4.45 8.79
C ALA A 187 0.83 -3.13 9.23
N THR A 188 0.26 -2.04 8.72
CA THR A 188 0.74 -0.68 8.97
C THR A 188 -0.45 0.21 9.29
N PHE A 189 -0.29 1.09 10.27
CA PHE A 189 -1.30 2.07 10.65
C PHE A 189 -0.75 3.48 10.53
N ARG A 190 -1.51 4.32 9.84
CA ARG A 190 -1.26 5.76 9.71
C ARG A 190 -2.33 6.52 10.48
N ASN A 191 -1.89 7.31 11.46
CA ASN A 191 -2.73 8.23 12.24
C ASN A 191 -2.74 9.63 11.62
N GLU A 192 -3.88 10.30 11.75
CA GLU A 192 -4.20 11.65 11.35
C GLU A 192 -3.69 12.79 12.25
N ALA A 193 -2.95 12.48 13.32
CA ALA A 193 -2.50 13.49 14.30
C ALA A 193 -1.96 14.78 13.61
N PRO A 194 -2.58 15.95 13.90
CA PRO A 194 -2.71 17.08 12.96
C PRO A 194 -1.42 17.81 12.59
N GLU A 195 -0.33 17.56 13.30
CA GLU A 195 0.95 18.23 13.07
C GLU A 195 2.08 17.24 12.73
N ASN A 196 1.88 15.95 13.01
CA ASN A 196 2.90 14.91 12.87
C ASN A 196 2.21 13.55 12.61
N PRO A 197 1.86 13.24 11.35
CA PRO A 197 1.32 11.93 11.02
C PRO A 197 2.35 10.86 11.40
N SER A 198 1.89 9.84 12.12
CA SER A 198 2.74 8.71 12.51
C SER A 198 2.36 7.48 11.71
N LEU A 199 3.38 6.83 11.13
CA LEU A 199 3.27 5.51 10.56
C LEU A 199 3.81 4.51 11.58
N SER A 200 3.03 3.49 11.90
CA SER A 200 3.42 2.41 12.79
C SER A 200 3.26 1.06 12.11
N VAL A 201 4.23 0.18 12.30
CA VAL A 201 4.13 -1.21 11.87
C VAL A 201 3.47 -2.00 12.98
N ILE A 202 2.27 -2.53 12.73
CA ILE A 202 1.48 -3.30 13.71
C ILE A 202 1.93 -4.76 13.73
N SER A 203 2.20 -5.33 12.56
CA SER A 203 2.55 -6.73 12.39
C SER A 203 3.56 -6.89 11.27
N LEU A 204 4.62 -7.65 11.54
CA LEU A 204 5.56 -8.19 10.57
C LEU A 204 5.62 -9.70 10.85
N PRO A 205 4.75 -10.51 10.22
CA PRO A 205 4.76 -11.96 10.41
C PRO A 205 6.16 -12.49 10.15
N GLY A 206 6.68 -13.35 11.04
CA GLY A 206 8.01 -13.98 10.91
C GLY A 206 9.22 -13.14 11.37
N ALA A 207 9.10 -12.31 12.41
CA ALA A 207 10.25 -11.79 13.15
C ALA A 207 10.71 -12.72 14.30
N ASN A 208 9.91 -13.70 14.74
CA ASN A 208 10.30 -14.72 15.72
C ASN A 208 9.55 -16.03 15.47
N ALA A 209 10.25 -17.03 14.97
CA ALA A 209 9.93 -18.45 15.13
C ALA A 209 11.22 -19.29 15.25
N SER A 210 12.28 -18.71 15.82
CA SER A 210 13.55 -19.40 16.09
C SER A 210 14.31 -18.78 17.27
N ASP A 211 13.60 -18.36 18.33
CA ASP A 211 14.17 -18.06 19.65
C ASP A 211 13.14 -18.48 20.73
N ALA A 212 12.76 -19.75 20.69
CA ALA A 212 12.06 -20.45 21.78
C ALA A 212 12.90 -21.64 22.21
#